data_AF-A0A3D0Z0U1-F1
#
_entry.id   AF-A0A3D0Z0U1-F1
#
_cell.length_a   1.000
_cell.length_b   1.000
_cell.length_c   1.000
_cell.angle_alpha   90.00
_cell.angle_beta   90.00
_cell.angle_gamma   90.00
#
_symmetry.space_group_name_H-M   'P 1'
#
loop_
_entity.id
_entity.type
_entity.pdbx_description
1 polymer ?
#
loop_
_entity_poly.entity_id
_entity_poly.type
_entity_poly.pdbx_seq_one_letter_code
_entity_poly.pdbx_strand_id
1 'polypeptide(L)'
;HVFATNGSVPDRIATLVGALRKDIEATVERGRALEAEDSAVAKLLGPDAGLTGHFFRALERRDRIRLDDMERFLPEDAVEARVREPGGDFKPITTGSVGQRSTAILSLLLSAGDEPLIIDQPEDDLDNRYIYDVVVNLLRQRKFSRQIIVALGVEERLGKISGAGSIDRPEIKDQVNVIMEGSAEAFRLRRERYGY
;
A
#
# COMPACT_ATOMS: atom_id res chain seq x y z
N HIS A 1 -9.24 8.14 10.91
CA HIS A 1 -9.58 9.53 10.56
C HIS A 1 -8.55 10.49 11.15
N VAL A 2 -7.50 10.79 10.39
CA VAL A 2 -6.49 11.79 10.76
C VAL A 2 -6.91 13.09 10.10
N PHE A 3 -7.53 13.99 10.87
CA PHE A 3 -7.81 15.34 10.39
C PHE A 3 -6.47 16.07 10.27
N ALA A 4 -6.08 16.42 9.05
CA ALA A 4 -5.03 17.40 8.83
C ALA A 4 -5.46 18.72 9.50
N THR A 5 -4.50 19.49 10.02
CA THR A 5 -4.72 20.80 10.67
C THR A 5 -5.46 21.81 9.80
N ASN A 6 -5.63 21.54 8.50
CA ASN A 6 -6.24 22.40 7.49
C ASN A 6 -7.61 21.87 6.98
N GLY A 7 -8.36 21.13 7.79
CA GLY A 7 -9.67 20.57 7.40
C GLY A 7 -9.59 19.28 6.59
N SER A 8 -10.74 18.71 6.20
CA SER A 8 -10.78 17.50 5.37
C SER A 8 -10.34 17.79 3.92
N VAL A 9 -9.94 16.75 3.16
CA VAL A 9 -9.62 16.93 1.72
C VAL A 9 -10.82 17.52 0.96
N PRO A 10 -12.06 17.03 1.15
CA PRO A 10 -13.25 17.65 0.56
C PRO A 10 -13.41 19.14 0.89
N ASP A 11 -13.22 19.54 2.15
CA ASP A 11 -13.35 20.95 2.56
C ASP A 11 -12.34 21.85 1.85
N ARG A 12 -11.10 21.36 1.67
CA ARG A 12 -10.06 22.09 0.96
C ARG A 12 -10.37 22.23 -0.53
N ILE A 13 -10.91 21.18 -1.15
CA ILE A 13 -11.33 21.23 -2.56
C ILE A 13 -12.49 22.22 -2.72
N ALA A 14 -13.50 22.16 -1.85
CA ALA A 14 -14.60 23.11 -1.86
C ALA A 14 -14.12 24.56 -1.69
N THR A 15 -13.17 24.80 -0.78
CA THR A 15 -12.57 26.12 -0.57
C THR A 15 -11.80 26.61 -1.82
N LEU A 16 -11.02 25.73 -2.44
CA LEU A 16 -10.27 26.04 -3.66
C LEU A 16 -11.20 26.36 -4.84
N VAL A 17 -12.25 25.56 -5.02
CA VAL A 17 -13.24 25.78 -6.09
C VAL A 17 -14.00 27.08 -5.87
N GLY A 18 -14.35 27.41 -4.61
CA GLY A 18 -14.96 28.68 -4.26
C GLY A 18 -14.04 29.89 -4.55
N ALA A 19 -12.74 29.76 -4.29
CA ALA A 19 -11.76 30.79 -4.64
C ALA A 19 -11.62 30.94 -6.17
N LEU A 20 -11.58 29.83 -6.91
CA LEU A 20 -11.51 29.83 -8.36
C LEU A 20 -12.74 30.48 -9.00
N ARG A 21 -13.94 30.21 -8.46
CA ARG A 21 -15.19 30.84 -8.88
C ARG A 21 -15.13 32.37 -8.74
N LYS A 22 -14.68 32.86 -7.57
CA LYS A 22 -14.50 34.30 -7.34
C LYS A 22 -13.53 34.94 -8.33
N ASP A 23 -12.43 34.25 -8.64
CA ASP A 23 -11.44 34.77 -9.58
C ASP A 23 -11.97 34.82 -11.02
N ILE A 24 -12.75 33.82 -11.44
CA ILE A 24 -13.42 33.83 -12.75
C ILE A 24 -14.41 34.99 -12.83
N GLU A 25 -15.25 35.17 -11.80
CA GLU A 25 -16.23 36.25 -11.73
C GLU A 25 -15.55 37.63 -11.78
N ALA A 26 -14.52 37.85 -10.95
CA ALA A 26 -13.76 39.09 -10.94
C ALA A 26 -13.00 39.35 -12.26
N THR A 27 -12.51 38.31 -12.93
CA THR A 27 -11.87 38.44 -14.26
C THR A 27 -12.88 38.91 -15.31
N VAL A 28 -14.10 38.36 -15.28
CA VAL A 28 -15.19 38.75 -16.20
C VAL A 28 -15.63 40.19 -15.93
N GLU A 29 -15.82 40.56 -14.66
CA GLU A 29 -16.22 41.93 -14.27
C GLU A 29 -15.18 42.97 -14.68
N ARG A 30 -13.88 42.66 -14.56
CA ARG A 30 -12.79 43.56 -14.93
C ARG A 30 -12.50 43.59 -16.44
N GLY A 31 -12.93 42.57 -17.19
CA GLY A 31 -12.67 42.43 -18.62
C GLY A 31 -11.19 42.18 -18.98
N ARG A 32 -10.36 41.78 -18.01
CA ARG A 32 -8.93 41.45 -18.19
C ARG A 32 -8.46 40.48 -17.10
N ALA A 33 -7.37 39.75 -17.37
CA ALA A 33 -6.72 38.89 -16.41
C ALA A 33 -6.45 39.58 -15.06
N LEU A 34 -6.61 38.82 -13.97
CA LEU A 34 -6.27 39.24 -12.63
C LEU A 34 -4.76 39.26 -12.40
N GLU A 35 -4.31 40.17 -11.54
CA GLU A 35 -2.99 40.11 -10.96
C GLU A 35 -2.99 39.17 -9.73
N ALA A 36 -1.84 38.62 -9.38
CA ALA A 36 -1.72 37.68 -8.26
C ALA A 36 -2.20 38.28 -6.93
N GLU A 37 -2.04 39.59 -6.74
CA GLU A 37 -2.45 40.33 -5.53
C GLU A 37 -3.98 40.40 -5.37
N ASP A 38 -4.71 40.34 -6.48
CA ASP A 38 -6.17 40.41 -6.49
C ASP A 38 -6.82 39.02 -6.40
N SER A 39 -6.09 37.97 -6.78
CA SER A 39 -6.60 36.60 -6.86
C SER A 39 -6.87 35.98 -5.49
N ALA A 40 -8.10 35.50 -5.30
CA ALA A 40 -8.50 34.68 -4.17
C ALA A 40 -7.76 33.33 -4.16
N VAL A 41 -7.48 32.74 -5.33
CA VAL A 41 -6.70 31.49 -5.43
C VAL A 41 -5.26 31.72 -4.99
N ALA A 42 -4.62 32.81 -5.43
CA ALA A 42 -3.24 33.14 -5.02
C ALA A 42 -3.14 33.41 -3.51
N LYS A 43 -4.13 34.11 -2.94
CA LYS A 43 -4.21 34.32 -1.47
C LYS A 43 -4.40 33.03 -0.70
N LEU A 44 -5.18 32.09 -1.24
CA LEU A 44 -5.45 30.80 -0.62
C LEU A 44 -4.23 29.87 -0.64
N LEU A 45 -3.52 29.79 -1.77
CA LEU A 45 -2.39 28.87 -1.95
C LEU A 45 -1.06 29.44 -1.46
N GLY A 46 -0.96 30.76 -1.31
CA GLY A 46 0.25 31.45 -0.89
C GLY A 46 1.25 31.69 -2.03
N PRO A 47 2.36 32.40 -1.74
CA PRO A 47 3.31 32.85 -2.75
C PRO A 47 4.07 31.71 -3.45
N ASP A 48 4.23 30.56 -2.78
CA ASP A 48 4.99 29.41 -3.31
C ASP A 48 4.14 28.47 -4.18
N ALA A 49 2.90 28.84 -4.48
CA ALA A 49 1.95 28.03 -5.25
C ALA A 49 2.36 27.80 -6.72
N GLY A 50 3.38 28.51 -7.21
CA GLY A 50 3.85 28.37 -8.59
C GLY A 50 2.85 28.84 -9.65
N LEU A 51 1.87 29.66 -9.27
CA LEU A 51 0.91 30.24 -10.21
C LEU A 51 1.64 31.19 -11.17
N THR A 52 1.46 30.96 -12.47
CA THR A 52 2.08 31.78 -13.51
C THR A 52 1.05 32.71 -14.16
N GLY A 53 1.51 33.68 -14.95
CA GLY A 53 0.63 34.51 -15.78
C GLY A 53 -0.29 33.70 -16.71
N HIS A 54 0.06 32.45 -17.06
CA HIS A 54 -0.80 31.58 -17.85
C HIS A 54 -2.06 31.14 -17.09
N PHE A 55 -1.96 30.96 -15.78
CA PHE A 55 -3.12 30.66 -14.94
C PHE A 55 -4.13 31.81 -15.00
N PHE A 56 -3.68 33.04 -14.74
CA PHE A 56 -4.57 34.21 -14.72
C PHE A 56 -5.20 34.49 -16.09
N ARG A 57 -4.44 34.32 -17.19
CA ARG A 57 -4.99 34.40 -18.55
C ARG A 57 -5.98 33.29 -18.88
N ALA A 58 -5.83 32.10 -18.27
CA ALA A 58 -6.77 31.00 -18.50
C ALA A 58 -8.15 31.29 -17.89
N LEU A 59 -8.23 32.11 -16.83
CA LEU A 59 -9.49 32.53 -16.19
C LEU A 59 -10.41 33.30 -17.14
N GLU A 60 -9.85 34.02 -18.12
CA GLU A 60 -10.62 34.73 -19.15
C GLU A 60 -11.45 33.77 -20.02
N ARG A 61 -11.04 32.49 -20.10
CA ARG A 61 -11.71 31.44 -20.89
C ARG A 61 -12.58 30.56 -20.00
N ARG A 62 -13.56 31.18 -19.33
CA ARG A 62 -14.52 30.55 -18.41
C ARG A 62 -15.13 29.26 -18.98
N ASP A 63 -15.48 29.24 -20.25
CA ASP A 63 -16.11 28.12 -20.95
C ASP A 63 -15.26 26.84 -20.92
N ARG A 64 -13.94 26.99 -20.78
CA ARG A 64 -13.00 25.88 -20.67
C ARG A 64 -12.82 25.38 -19.24
N ILE A 65 -13.34 26.10 -18.24
CA ILE A 65 -13.20 25.76 -16.83
C ILE A 65 -14.46 25.04 -16.36
N ARG A 66 -14.31 23.74 -16.09
CA ARG A 66 -15.39 22.85 -15.69
C ARG A 66 -15.59 22.88 -14.17
N LEU A 67 -16.05 24.02 -13.64
CA LEU A 67 -16.29 24.19 -12.20
C LEU A 67 -17.23 23.12 -11.64
N ASP A 68 -18.31 22.81 -12.35
CA ASP A 68 -19.30 21.82 -11.91
C ASP A 68 -18.68 20.43 -11.71
N ASP A 69 -17.69 20.04 -12.53
CA ASP A 69 -16.99 18.77 -12.39
C ASP A 69 -16.09 18.80 -11.14
N MET A 70 -15.47 19.94 -10.84
CA MET A 70 -14.62 20.13 -9.66
C MET A 70 -15.44 20.17 -8.36
N GLU A 71 -16.65 20.74 -8.37
CA GLU A 71 -17.56 20.76 -7.21
C GLU A 71 -18.12 19.37 -6.88
N ARG A 72 -18.26 18.51 -7.90
CA ARG A 72 -18.71 17.13 -7.75
C ARG A 72 -17.57 16.16 -7.48
N PHE A 73 -16.32 16.62 -7.55
CA PHE A 73 -15.16 15.77 -7.33
C PHE A 73 -15.03 15.41 -5.85
N LEU A 74 -15.29 14.14 -5.55
CA LEU A 74 -15.03 13.54 -4.25
C LEU A 74 -13.83 12.60 -4.41
N PRO A 75 -12.65 12.92 -3.85
CA PRO A 75 -11.51 12.04 -3.94
C PRO A 75 -11.78 10.74 -3.17
N GLU A 76 -11.30 9.63 -3.72
CA GLU A 76 -11.34 8.35 -3.02
C GLU A 76 -10.38 8.37 -1.81
N ASP A 77 -10.71 7.59 -0.79
CA ASP A 77 -9.81 7.38 0.33
C ASP A 77 -8.54 6.67 -0.15
N ALA A 78 -7.38 7.25 0.18
CA ALA A 78 -6.09 6.62 -0.07
C ALA A 78 -5.59 5.93 1.20
N VAL A 79 -5.40 4.61 1.13
CA VAL A 79 -4.77 3.85 2.22
C VAL A 79 -3.26 3.84 1.99
N GLU A 80 -2.51 4.43 2.92
CA GLU A 80 -1.05 4.37 2.92
C GLU A 80 -0.56 3.44 4.03
N ALA A 81 -0.01 2.29 3.65
CA ALA A 81 0.65 1.38 4.59
C ALA A 81 2.12 1.76 4.78
N ARG A 82 2.57 1.83 6.03
CA ARG A 82 3.96 2.15 6.39
C ARG A 82 4.56 1.07 7.28
N VAL A 83 5.84 0.78 7.08
CA VAL A 83 6.62 -0.18 7.88
C VAL A 83 7.61 0.60 8.73
N ARG A 84 7.77 0.18 9.99
CA ARG A 84 8.74 0.76 10.92
C ARG A 84 10.13 0.15 10.66
N GLU A 85 11.09 0.99 10.34
CA GLU A 85 12.49 0.58 10.19
C GLU A 85 13.18 0.45 11.56
N PRO A 86 14.33 -0.26 11.65
CA PRO A 86 15.10 -0.39 12.89
C PRO A 86 15.52 0.95 13.51
N GLY A 87 15.69 1.99 12.69
CA GLY A 87 15.96 3.36 13.13
C GLY A 87 14.77 4.07 13.79
N GLY A 88 13.59 3.45 13.79
CA GLY A 88 12.36 3.98 14.39
C GLY A 88 11.46 4.74 13.41
N ASP A 89 12.00 5.16 12.26
CA ASP A 89 11.26 5.85 11.22
C ASP A 89 10.26 4.95 10.49
N PHE A 90 9.17 5.54 10.03
CA PHE A 90 8.17 4.85 9.21
C PHE A 90 8.38 5.21 7.74
N LYS A 91 8.49 4.19 6.88
CA LYS A 91 8.53 4.38 5.42
C LYS A 91 7.35 3.72 4.73
N PRO A 92 6.87 4.29 3.60
CA PRO A 92 5.84 3.66 2.79
C PRO A 92 6.27 2.25 2.38
N ILE A 93 5.37 1.28 2.50
CA ILE A 93 5.61 -0.11 2.07
C ILE A 93 6.07 -0.15 0.60
N THR A 94 5.55 0.75 -0.24
CA THR A 94 5.86 0.83 -1.68
C THR A 94 7.35 1.06 -1.98
N THR A 95 8.08 1.68 -1.05
CA THR A 95 9.53 1.94 -1.16
C THR A 95 10.43 0.78 -0.73
N GLY A 96 9.86 -0.25 -0.10
CA GLY A 96 10.59 -1.47 0.28
C GLY A 96 10.89 -2.38 -0.92
N SER A 97 11.82 -3.31 -0.74
CA SER A 97 12.09 -4.36 -1.75
C SER A 97 10.85 -5.23 -1.96
N VAL A 98 10.78 -5.95 -3.09
CA VAL A 98 9.65 -6.85 -3.40
C VAL A 98 9.35 -7.79 -2.22
N GLY A 99 10.36 -8.48 -1.68
CA GLY A 99 10.19 -9.37 -0.52
C GLY A 99 9.74 -8.66 0.76
N GLN A 100 10.22 -7.44 1.05
CA GLN A 100 9.75 -6.66 2.20
C GLN A 100 8.27 -6.30 2.08
N ARG A 101 7.80 -5.99 0.87
CA ARG A 101 6.38 -5.70 0.59
C ARG A 101 5.53 -6.94 0.77
N SER A 102 5.91 -8.05 0.13
CA SER A 102 5.20 -9.33 0.25
C SER A 102 5.08 -9.76 1.71
N THR A 103 6.13 -9.58 2.50
CA THR A 103 6.15 -9.94 3.93
C THR A 103 5.26 -9.06 4.79
N ALA A 104 5.30 -7.75 4.58
CA ALA A 104 4.47 -6.84 5.36
C ALA A 104 2.99 -7.06 5.05
N ILE A 105 2.65 -7.35 3.80
CA ILE A 105 1.28 -7.76 3.41
C ILE A 105 0.92 -9.09 4.05
N LEU A 106 1.77 -10.11 3.94
CA LEU A 106 1.51 -11.43 4.53
C LEU A 106 1.37 -11.34 6.06
N SER A 107 2.20 -10.52 6.72
CA SER A 107 2.14 -10.30 8.17
C SER A 107 0.84 -9.61 8.57
N LEU A 108 0.38 -8.64 7.78
CA LEU A 108 -0.91 -7.98 7.97
C LEU A 108 -2.06 -8.98 7.80
N LEU A 109 -2.05 -9.76 6.72
CA LEU A 109 -3.04 -10.79 6.46
C LEU A 109 -3.07 -11.81 7.58
N LEU A 110 -1.91 -12.33 8.01
CA LEU A 110 -1.84 -13.27 9.13
C LEU A 110 -2.28 -12.64 10.46
N SER A 111 -2.10 -11.33 10.63
CA SER A 111 -2.48 -10.64 11.87
C SER A 111 -3.95 -10.26 11.95
N ALA A 112 -4.66 -10.24 10.82
CA ALA A 112 -6.06 -9.81 10.74
C ALA A 112 -6.96 -10.95 10.23
N GLY A 113 -8.11 -11.13 10.89
CA GLY A 113 -9.12 -12.10 10.47
C GLY A 113 -8.81 -13.56 10.82
N ASP A 114 -9.85 -14.38 10.74
CA ASP A 114 -9.86 -15.82 11.08
C ASP A 114 -10.35 -16.70 9.91
N GLU A 115 -10.76 -16.06 8.82
CA GLU A 115 -11.16 -16.66 7.55
C GLU A 115 -10.02 -17.44 6.88
N PRO A 116 -10.30 -18.56 6.17
CA PRO A 116 -9.26 -19.39 5.58
C PRO A 116 -8.27 -18.59 4.73
N LEU A 117 -6.97 -18.85 4.91
CA LEU A 117 -5.89 -18.22 4.13
C LEU A 117 -5.24 -19.26 3.23
N ILE A 118 -5.20 -18.98 1.92
CA ILE A 118 -4.48 -19.78 0.92
C ILE A 118 -3.23 -19.00 0.53
N ILE A 119 -2.07 -19.65 0.64
CA ILE A 119 -0.78 -19.07 0.28
C ILE A 119 -0.15 -19.99 -0.76
N ASP A 120 0.06 -19.46 -1.97
CA ASP A 120 0.68 -20.18 -3.08
C ASP A 120 2.14 -19.78 -3.19
N GLN A 121 3.04 -20.76 -3.27
CA GLN A 121 4.48 -20.59 -3.40
C GLN A 121 5.10 -19.51 -2.48
N PRO A 122 4.82 -19.53 -1.15
CA PRO A 122 5.38 -18.53 -0.24
C PRO A 122 6.91 -18.44 -0.28
N GLU A 123 7.60 -19.49 -0.70
CA GLU A 123 9.05 -19.58 -0.80
C GLU A 123 9.69 -18.57 -1.75
N ASP A 124 9.02 -18.23 -2.85
CA ASP A 124 9.57 -17.35 -3.89
C ASP A 124 9.64 -15.89 -3.40
N ASP A 125 8.72 -15.50 -2.52
CA ASP A 125 8.59 -14.15 -1.98
C ASP A 125 9.33 -13.91 -0.65
N LEU A 126 9.73 -14.99 0.06
CA LEU A 126 10.31 -14.95 1.41
C LEU A 126 11.85 -15.00 1.40
N ASP A 127 12.52 -14.20 0.56
CA ASP A 127 13.98 -14.22 0.37
C ASP A 127 14.79 -13.34 1.37
N ASN A 128 14.33 -13.15 2.60
CA ASN A 128 15.15 -12.47 3.62
C ASN A 128 15.09 -13.19 4.97
N ARG A 129 16.26 -13.40 5.58
CA ARG A 129 16.41 -14.07 6.89
C ARG A 129 15.49 -13.48 7.97
N TYR A 130 15.36 -12.15 8.00
CA TYR A 130 14.50 -11.45 8.96
C TYR A 130 13.00 -11.67 8.71
N ILE A 131 12.63 -11.86 7.45
CA ILE A 131 11.25 -12.05 7.00
C ILE A 131 10.73 -13.43 7.44
N TYR A 132 11.58 -14.45 7.35
CA TYR A 132 11.23 -15.83 7.70
C TYR A 132 10.82 -15.96 9.17
N ASP A 133 11.58 -15.36 10.10
CA ASP A 133 11.28 -15.46 11.53
C ASP A 133 9.92 -14.86 11.89
N VAL A 134 9.58 -13.70 11.32
CA VAL A 134 8.30 -13.04 11.59
C VAL A 134 7.15 -13.88 11.05
N VAL A 135 7.23 -14.29 9.77
CA VAL A 135 6.17 -15.05 9.10
C VAL A 135 5.97 -16.42 9.75
N VAL A 136 7.04 -17.16 10.03
CA VAL A 136 6.95 -18.49 10.67
C VAL A 136 6.37 -18.39 12.08
N ASN A 137 6.77 -17.39 12.86
CA ASN A 137 6.20 -17.19 14.19
C ASN A 137 4.70 -16.86 14.11
N LEU A 138 4.29 -16.00 13.18
CA LEU A 138 2.88 -15.69 12.95
C LEU A 138 2.08 -16.92 12.50
N LEU A 139 2.59 -17.71 11.54
CA LEU A 139 1.97 -18.95 11.08
C LEU A 139 1.77 -19.95 12.24
N ARG A 140 2.80 -20.12 13.08
CA ARG A 140 2.74 -21.01 14.27
C ARG A 140 1.69 -20.58 15.28
N GLN A 141 1.48 -19.28 15.46
CA GLN A 141 0.46 -18.76 16.37
C GLN A 141 -0.93 -18.87 15.73
N ARG A 142 -1.06 -18.51 14.46
CA ARG A 142 -2.34 -18.38 13.77
C ARG A 142 -2.94 -19.69 13.32
N LYS A 143 -2.15 -20.75 13.13
CA LYS A 143 -2.67 -22.10 12.77
C LYS A 143 -3.70 -22.66 13.77
N PHE A 144 -3.76 -22.12 14.99
CA PHE A 144 -4.72 -22.55 16.01
C PHE A 144 -6.07 -21.81 15.95
N SER A 145 -6.09 -20.61 15.36
CA SER A 145 -7.30 -19.77 15.26
C SER A 145 -7.80 -19.61 13.83
N ARG A 146 -6.97 -19.97 12.84
CA ARG A 146 -7.23 -19.76 11.42
C ARG A 146 -6.80 -20.97 10.60
N GLN A 147 -7.62 -21.37 9.63
CA GLN A 147 -7.24 -22.39 8.66
C GLN A 147 -6.24 -21.78 7.66
N ILE A 148 -5.08 -22.42 7.52
CA ILE A 148 -4.02 -21.98 6.61
C ILE A 148 -3.71 -23.13 5.66
N ILE A 149 -3.82 -22.87 4.36
CA ILE A 149 -3.55 -23.81 3.28
C ILE A 149 -2.34 -23.27 2.53
N VAL A 150 -1.29 -24.07 2.43
CA VAL A 150 -0.06 -23.71 1.73
C VAL A 150 0.11 -24.65 0.54
N ALA A 151 0.19 -24.09 -0.66
CA ALA A 151 0.53 -24.81 -1.87
C ALA A 151 2.03 -24.63 -2.14
N LEU A 152 2.76 -25.75 -2.26
CA LEU A 152 4.21 -25.79 -2.46
C LEU A 152 4.49 -26.64 -3.70
N GLY A 153 4.96 -25.97 -4.77
CA GLY A 153 5.37 -26.60 -6.02
C GLY A 153 4.29 -27.37 -6.80
N VAL A 154 4.55 -27.63 -8.08
CA VAL A 154 3.75 -28.53 -8.91
C VAL A 154 4.71 -29.40 -9.72
N GLU A 155 4.96 -30.63 -9.28
CA GLU A 155 5.82 -31.58 -10.02
C GLU A 155 5.05 -32.38 -11.08
N GLU A 156 3.78 -32.73 -10.86
CA GLU A 156 2.98 -33.54 -11.78
C GLU A 156 1.56 -33.00 -11.98
N ARG A 157 0.97 -33.27 -13.16
CA ARG A 157 -0.39 -32.82 -13.54
C ARG A 157 -1.52 -33.50 -12.75
N LEU A 158 -1.24 -34.56 -12.01
CA LEU A 158 -2.21 -35.31 -11.20
C LEU A 158 -1.64 -35.54 -9.80
N GLY A 159 -2.26 -34.95 -8.78
CA GLY A 159 -1.83 -35.09 -7.39
C GLY A 159 -2.29 -36.41 -6.76
N LYS A 160 -1.39 -37.09 -6.05
CA LYS A 160 -1.72 -38.21 -5.14
C LYS A 160 -1.50 -37.77 -3.71
N ILE A 161 -2.41 -38.12 -2.81
CA ILE A 161 -2.22 -37.90 -1.37
C ILE A 161 -1.07 -38.81 -0.90
N SER A 162 0.10 -38.23 -0.65
CA SER A 162 1.28 -38.90 -0.10
C SER A 162 1.21 -39.00 1.44
N GLY A 163 0.52 -38.06 2.09
CA GLY A 163 0.24 -38.07 3.52
C GLY A 163 -0.79 -37.01 3.90
N ALA A 164 -1.44 -37.20 5.06
CA ALA A 164 -2.42 -36.27 5.61
C ALA A 164 -2.30 -36.24 7.14
N GLY A 165 -2.26 -35.04 7.71
CA GLY A 165 -2.13 -34.85 9.15
C GLY A 165 -1.67 -33.44 9.49
N SER A 166 -1.46 -33.17 10.79
CA SER A 166 -0.86 -31.90 11.20
C SER A 166 0.57 -31.78 10.65
N ILE A 167 0.92 -30.57 10.20
CA ILE A 167 2.28 -30.19 9.81
C ILE A 167 3.30 -30.39 10.94
N ASP A 168 2.86 -30.53 12.20
CA ASP A 168 3.74 -30.79 13.33
C ASP A 168 4.25 -32.24 13.39
N ARG A 169 3.55 -33.18 12.72
CA ARG A 169 3.91 -34.60 12.70
C ARG A 169 5.22 -34.82 11.94
N PRO A 170 6.18 -35.60 12.48
CA PRO A 170 7.45 -35.87 11.82
C PRO A 170 7.27 -36.40 10.39
N GLU A 171 6.36 -37.36 10.22
CA GLU A 171 6.07 -37.97 8.92
C GLU A 171 5.63 -36.96 7.85
N ILE A 172 4.84 -35.95 8.24
CA ILE A 172 4.36 -34.90 7.33
C ILE A 172 5.47 -33.89 7.03
N LYS A 173 6.28 -33.52 8.04
CA LYS A 173 7.45 -32.64 7.85
C LYS A 173 8.45 -33.25 6.88
N ASP A 174 8.73 -34.53 7.02
CA ASP A 174 9.68 -35.23 6.17
C ASP A 174 9.20 -35.24 4.71
N GLN A 175 7.89 -35.43 4.48
CA GLN A 175 7.30 -35.32 3.14
C GLN A 175 7.40 -33.90 2.56
N VAL A 176 7.10 -32.88 3.36
CA VAL A 176 7.22 -31.47 2.93
C VAL A 176 8.68 -31.11 2.61
N ASN A 177 9.65 -31.61 3.38
CA ASN A 177 11.07 -31.42 3.12
C ASN A 177 11.55 -32.08 1.83
N VAL A 178 10.87 -33.14 1.36
CA VAL A 178 11.18 -33.77 0.07
C VAL A 178 10.66 -32.91 -1.09
N ILE A 179 9.46 -32.35 -0.95
CA ILE A 179 8.83 -31.49 -1.98
C ILE A 179 9.57 -30.16 -2.11
N MET A 180 9.91 -29.55 -0.98
CA MET A 180 10.72 -28.34 -0.95
C MET A 180 12.13 -28.72 -1.36
N GLU A 181 12.52 -28.49 -2.62
CA GLU A 181 13.81 -28.81 -3.27
C GLU A 181 15.05 -28.44 -2.42
N GLY A 182 15.29 -29.24 -1.39
CA GLY A 182 16.12 -28.85 -0.29
C GLY A 182 16.15 -30.00 0.69
N SER A 183 17.08 -30.92 0.45
CA SER A 183 17.39 -31.99 1.39
C SER A 183 17.49 -31.45 2.82
N ALA A 184 17.35 -32.32 3.83
CA ALA A 184 17.62 -31.94 5.22
C ALA A 184 18.99 -31.24 5.38
N GLU A 185 19.92 -31.50 4.46
CA GLU A 185 21.19 -30.81 4.29
C GLU A 185 21.06 -29.37 3.78
N ALA A 186 20.25 -29.09 2.75
CA ALA A 186 20.00 -27.72 2.28
C ALA A 186 19.32 -26.85 3.36
N PHE A 187 18.41 -27.42 4.15
CA PHE A 187 17.85 -26.73 5.32
C PHE A 187 18.90 -26.49 6.41
N ARG A 188 19.86 -27.41 6.60
CA ARG A 188 20.97 -27.26 7.54
C ARG A 188 21.95 -26.19 7.06
N LEU A 189 22.30 -26.19 5.78
CA LEU A 189 23.16 -25.21 5.14
C LEU A 189 22.53 -23.82 5.17
N ARG A 190 21.21 -23.72 4.94
CA ARG A 190 20.45 -22.48 5.16
C ARG A 190 20.46 -22.09 6.64
N ARG A 191 20.25 -23.01 7.59
CA ARG A 191 20.40 -22.71 9.03
C ARG A 191 21.79 -22.20 9.39
N GLU A 192 22.84 -22.78 8.86
CA GLU A 192 24.23 -22.37 9.12
C GLU A 192 24.54 -21.01 8.46
N ARG A 193 24.16 -20.83 7.19
CA ARG A 193 24.33 -19.59 6.42
C ARG A 193 23.52 -18.43 7.01
N TYR A 194 22.34 -18.74 7.56
CA TYR A 194 21.42 -17.83 8.21
C TYR A 194 21.39 -18.04 9.73
N GLY A 195 22.51 -18.48 10.33
CA GLY A 195 22.77 -18.63 11.78
C GLY A 195 21.56 -18.89 12.68
N TYR A 196 20.95 -20.06 12.54
CA TYR A 196 20.04 -20.69 13.52
C TYR A 196 20.76 -21.79 14.29
#